data_AF-A0A0P8ABW6-F1
#
_entry.id   AF-A0A0P8ABW6-F1
#
_cell.length_a   1.000
_cell.length_b   1.000
_cell.length_c   1.000
_cell.angle_alpha   90.00
_cell.angle_beta   90.00
_cell.angle_gamma   90.00
#
_symmetry.space_group_name_H-M   'P 1'
#
loop_
_entity.id
_entity.type
_entity.pdbx_description
1 polymer ?
#
loop_
_entity_poly.entity_id
_entity_poly.type
_entity_poly.pdbx_seq_one_letter_code
_entity_poly.pdbx_strand_id
1 'polypeptide(L)'
;MWVWGTWAGAGPQSCRADNRGARRWRGSCCRTGRWLLDEPFAALDPGLRTEMVRLLTALWQERGLTYVMATHDLRDAERSCDRIWLLQEGRVVLDRPVEGLRDDPPDALRDWF
;
A
#
# COMPACT_ATOMS: atom_id res chain seq x y z
N MET A 1 18.08 -3.36 -3.95
CA MET A 1 17.45 -2.36 -3.06
C MET A 1 15.95 -2.56 -3.23
N TRP A 2 15.19 -2.69 -2.15
CA TRP A 2 13.77 -3.07 -2.23
C TRP A 2 12.90 -1.91 -1.80
N VAL A 3 11.88 -1.61 -2.59
CA VAL A 3 10.83 -0.66 -2.24
C VAL A 3 9.63 -1.45 -1.74
N TRP A 4 9.09 -1.02 -0.61
CA TRP A 4 7.88 -1.57 -0.01
C TRP A 4 6.85 -0.45 -0.03
N GLY A 5 5.90 -0.53 -0.94
CA GLY A 5 4.74 0.35 -0.94
C GLY A 5 3.71 -0.15 0.07
N THR A 6 3.10 0.74 0.81
CA THR A 6 1.90 0.40 1.58
C THR A 6 0.74 1.25 1.12
N TRP A 7 -0.38 0.60 0.82
CA TRP A 7 -1.67 1.25 0.87
C TRP A 7 -2.20 1.12 2.30
N ALA A 8 -2.12 2.22 3.05
CA ALA A 8 -2.64 2.32 4.41
C ALA A 8 -3.76 3.37 4.50
N GLY A 9 -4.45 3.68 3.40
CA GLY A 9 -5.72 4.38 3.46
C GLY A 9 -6.74 3.60 4.29
N ALA A 10 -7.19 4.18 5.41
CA ALA A 10 -8.34 3.69 6.15
C ALA A 10 -9.52 3.54 5.17
N GLY A 11 -10.01 2.31 4.98
CA GLY A 11 -11.27 2.09 4.29
C GLY A 11 -12.42 2.87 4.96
N PRO A 12 -13.59 3.00 4.31
CA PRO A 12 -14.72 3.77 4.84
C PRO A 12 -14.97 3.40 6.31
N GLN A 13 -14.80 4.41 7.17
CA GLN A 13 -14.82 4.29 8.62
C GLN A 13 -16.17 3.73 9.09
N SER A 14 -16.22 2.45 9.48
CA SER A 14 -17.36 1.94 10.26
C SER A 14 -16.98 1.07 11.46
N CYS A 15 -15.68 0.79 11.67
CA CYS A 15 -15.24 -0.10 12.74
C CYS A 15 -14.14 0.58 13.57
N ARG A 16 -14.54 1.57 14.40
CA ARG A 16 -13.65 2.17 15.39
C ARG A 16 -13.70 1.27 16.64
N ALA A 17 -12.64 0.48 16.87
CA ALA A 17 -12.49 -0.27 18.12
C ALA A 17 -12.25 0.73 19.26
N ASP A 18 -13.25 0.89 20.12
CA ASP A 18 -13.08 1.56 21.42
C ASP A 18 -12.26 0.63 22.33
N ASN A 19 -11.14 1.13 22.86
CA ASN A 19 -10.29 0.41 23.81
C ASN A 19 -10.83 0.45 25.25
N ARG A 20 -12.11 0.81 25.45
CA ARG A 20 -12.78 0.73 26.74
C ARG A 20 -13.60 -0.56 26.88
N GLY A 21 -13.00 -1.54 27.54
CA GLY A 21 -13.67 -2.45 28.44
C GLY A 21 -14.95 -3.16 27.93
N ALA A 22 -14.75 -4.39 27.45
CA ALA A 22 -15.61 -5.54 27.70
C ALA A 22 -17.01 -5.63 27.06
N ARG A 23 -17.10 -6.67 26.22
CA ARG A 23 -18.18 -7.68 26.09
C ARG A 23 -19.35 -7.34 25.16
N ARG A 24 -19.50 -8.29 24.21
CA ARG A 24 -20.59 -8.53 23.26
C ARG A 24 -20.52 -7.75 21.96
N TRP A 25 -19.80 -8.32 20.99
CA TRP A 25 -20.00 -8.02 19.57
C TRP A 25 -20.77 -9.16 18.92
N ARG A 26 -22.03 -8.90 18.55
CA ARG A 26 -22.86 -9.79 17.73
C ARG A 26 -23.10 -9.04 16.42
N GLY A 27 -22.51 -9.51 15.32
CA GLY A 27 -22.67 -8.90 14.01
C GLY A 27 -21.41 -9.06 13.16
N SER A 28 -21.58 -9.61 11.96
CA SER A 28 -20.55 -9.87 10.93
C SER A 28 -19.72 -8.61 10.65
N CYS A 29 -18.63 -8.42 11.40
CA CYS A 29 -17.74 -7.28 11.26
C CYS A 29 -16.78 -7.59 10.10
N CYS A 30 -16.91 -6.82 9.02
CA CYS A 30 -16.10 -6.83 7.82
C CYS A 30 -14.72 -7.50 7.99
N ARG A 31 -14.52 -8.63 7.31
CA ARG A 31 -13.21 -9.27 7.22
C ARG A 31 -12.37 -8.44 6.25
N THR A 32 -11.78 -7.35 6.74
CA THR A 32 -10.76 -6.60 6.03
C THR A 32 -9.58 -7.54 5.80
N GLY A 33 -9.39 -7.95 4.54
CA GLY A 33 -8.21 -8.71 4.14
C GLY A 33 -6.96 -7.86 4.32
N ARG A 34 -5.89 -8.45 4.83
CA ARG A 34 -4.55 -7.86 4.81
C ARG A 34 -3.71 -8.70 3.86
N TRP A 35 -3.28 -8.12 2.75
CA TRP A 35 -2.54 -8.85 1.70
C TRP A 35 -1.08 -8.40 1.66
N LEU A 36 -0.19 -9.35 1.42
CA LEU A 36 1.20 -9.10 1.06
C LEU A 36 1.35 -9.50 -0.41
N LEU A 37 1.72 -8.54 -1.25
CA LEU A 37 1.89 -8.72 -2.69
C LEU A 37 3.39 -8.60 -3.00
N ASP A 38 4.02 -9.71 -3.38
CA ASP A 38 5.43 -9.72 -3.74
C ASP A 38 5.56 -9.59 -5.27
N GLU A 39 6.02 -8.43 -5.73
CA GLU A 39 6.22 -8.09 -7.15
C GLU A 39 4.99 -8.39 -8.05
N PRO A 40 3.76 -8.00 -7.66
CA PRO A 40 2.53 -8.47 -8.33
C PRO A 40 2.39 -7.99 -9.78
N PHE A 41 3.15 -6.96 -10.16
CA PHE A 41 3.09 -6.34 -11.48
C PHE A 41 4.25 -6.72 -12.39
N ALA A 42 5.32 -7.34 -11.87
CA ALA A 42 6.57 -7.56 -12.59
C ALA A 42 6.39 -8.27 -13.95
N ALA A 43 5.49 -9.26 -14.01
CA ALA A 43 5.21 -10.05 -15.22
C ALA A 43 4.06 -9.51 -16.08
N LEU A 44 3.43 -8.40 -15.70
CA LEU A 44 2.28 -7.84 -16.43
C LEU A 44 2.73 -6.82 -17.47
N ASP A 45 2.07 -6.85 -18.63
CA ASP A 45 2.20 -5.79 -19.62
C ASP A 45 1.60 -4.45 -19.10
N PRO A 46 1.97 -3.30 -19.70
CA PRO A 46 1.50 -1.99 -19.23
C PRO A 46 -0.02 -1.83 -19.17
N GLY A 47 -0.77 -2.52 -20.03
CA GLY A 47 -2.23 -2.50 -20.04
C GLY A 47 -2.80 -3.25 -18.83
N LEU A 48 -2.34 -4.49 -18.62
CA LEU A 48 -2.74 -5.30 -17.47
C LEU A 48 -2.34 -4.69 -16.13
N ARG A 49 -1.20 -4.01 -16.05
CA ARG A 49 -0.80 -3.26 -14.84
C ARG A 49 -1.85 -2.20 -14.46
N THR A 50 -2.29 -1.43 -15.45
CA THR A 50 -3.31 -0.38 -15.24
C THR A 50 -4.62 -0.98 -14.74
N GLU A 51 -5.02 -2.12 -15.30
CA GLU A 51 -6.23 -2.81 -14.85
C GLU A 51 -6.08 -3.38 -13.44
N MET A 52 -4.93 -3.95 -13.10
CA MET A 52 -4.67 -4.47 -11.75
C MET A 52 -4.73 -3.36 -10.70
N VAL A 53 -4.16 -2.19 -10.96
CA VAL A 53 -4.26 -1.02 -10.07
C VAL A 53 -5.72 -0.60 -9.86
N ARG A 54 -6.53 -0.58 -10.93
CA ARG A 54 -7.97 -0.28 -10.84
C ARG A 54 -8.71 -1.29 -9.97
N LEU A 55 -8.43 -2.58 -10.14
CA LEU A 55 -9.03 -3.65 -9.34
C LEU A 55 -8.66 -3.53 -7.86
N LEU A 56 -7.39 -3.29 -7.55
CA LEU A 56 -6.94 -3.09 -6.17
C LEU A 56 -7.61 -1.86 -5.53
N THR A 57 -7.75 -0.78 -6.29
CA THR A 57 -8.44 0.43 -5.86
C THR A 57 -9.93 0.17 -5.60
N ALA A 58 -10.61 -0.56 -6.48
CA ALA A 58 -12.01 -0.93 -6.31
C ALA A 58 -12.21 -1.82 -5.08
N LEU A 59 -11.34 -2.82 -4.89
CA LEU A 59 -11.37 -3.70 -3.71
C LEU A 59 -11.14 -2.92 -2.41
N TRP A 60 -10.27 -1.92 -2.43
CA TRP A 60 -10.09 -1.03 -1.29
C TRP A 60 -11.38 -0.23 -0.99
N GLN A 61 -11.99 0.39 -2.01
CA GLN A 61 -13.22 1.18 -1.87
C GLN A 61 -14.40 0.34 -1.36
N GLU A 62 -14.58 -0.87 -1.89
CA GLU A 62 -15.73 -1.71 -1.58
C GLU A 62 -15.56 -2.49 -0.27
N ARG A 63 -14.33 -2.92 0.05
CA ARG A 63 -14.08 -3.92 1.11
C ARG A 63 -13.11 -3.47 2.19
N GLY A 64 -12.55 -2.27 2.09
CA GLY A 64 -11.51 -1.79 2.98
C GLY A 64 -10.26 -2.67 2.94
N LEU A 65 -9.90 -3.19 1.76
CA LEU A 65 -8.70 -4.00 1.57
C LEU A 65 -7.45 -3.19 1.91
N THR A 66 -6.62 -3.66 2.83
CA THR A 66 -5.30 -3.10 3.10
C THR A 66 -4.25 -4.03 2.53
N TYR A 67 -3.26 -3.49 1.81
CA TYR A 67 -2.18 -4.30 1.26
C TYR A 67 -0.82 -3.63 1.36
N VAL A 68 0.19 -4.48 1.45
CA VAL A 68 1.61 -4.12 1.35
C VAL A 68 2.14 -4.76 0.07
N MET A 69 2.83 -3.98 -0.74
CA MET A 69 3.40 -4.43 -2.00
C MET A 69 4.91 -4.26 -1.98
N ALA A 70 5.65 -5.35 -2.20
CA ALA A 70 7.07 -5.26 -2.52
C ALA A 70 7.22 -5.03 -4.02
N THR A 71 8.01 -4.04 -4.40
CA THR A 71 8.35 -3.75 -5.80
C THR A 71 9.75 -3.15 -5.91
N HIS A 72 10.33 -3.24 -7.09
CA HIS A 72 11.53 -2.51 -7.49
C HIS A 72 11.24 -1.37 -8.47
N ASP A 73 9.98 -1.09 -8.81
CA ASP A 73 9.60 0.01 -9.70
C ASP A 73 8.82 1.09 -8.93
N LEU A 74 9.36 2.31 -8.84
CA LEU A 74 8.66 3.43 -8.18
C LEU A 74 7.36 3.80 -8.89
N ARG A 75 7.24 3.59 -10.20
CA ARG A 75 6.01 3.91 -10.96
C ARG A 75 4.85 3.03 -10.52
N ASP A 76 5.14 1.78 -10.13
CA ASP A 76 4.13 0.86 -9.61
C ASP A 76 3.67 1.32 -8.22
N ALA A 77 4.61 1.71 -7.35
CA ALA A 77 4.31 2.27 -6.04
C ALA A 77 3.51 3.58 -6.16
N GLU A 78 3.87 4.48 -7.08
CA GLU A 78 3.18 5.76 -7.29
C GLU A 78 1.72 5.61 -7.74
N ARG A 79 1.44 4.59 -8.54
CA ARG A 79 0.09 4.35 -9.06
C ARG A 79 -0.83 3.68 -8.05
N SER A 80 -0.26 3.00 -7.07
CA SER A 80 -0.98 2.02 -6.24
C SER A 80 -0.73 2.13 -4.75
N CYS A 81 0.06 3.07 -4.25
CA CYS A 81 0.36 3.18 -2.82
C CYS A 81 0.30 4.62 -2.36
N ASP A 82 -0.16 4.83 -1.13
CA ASP A 82 -0.16 6.15 -0.49
C ASP A 82 1.22 6.47 0.14
N ARG A 83 1.98 5.42 0.49
CA ARG A 83 3.17 5.51 1.31
C ARG A 83 4.23 4.52 0.84
N ILE A 84 5.49 4.90 0.98
CA ILE A 84 6.64 4.14 0.54
C ILE A 84 7.65 3.93 1.66
N TRP A 85 8.17 2.71 1.74
CA TRP A 85 9.30 2.32 2.56
C TRP A 85 10.45 1.88 1.68
N LEU A 86 11.64 2.41 1.92
CA LEU A 86 12.85 1.89 1.29
C LEU A 86 13.56 0.99 2.28
N LEU A 87 13.79 -0.26 1.89
CA LEU A 87 14.58 -1.21 2.67
C LEU A 87 15.99 -1.34 2.08
N GLN A 88 16.98 -1.11 2.94
CA GLN A 88 18.39 -1.32 2.66
C GLN A 88 19.01 -2.13 3.80
N GLU A 89 19.65 -3.25 3.47
CA GLU A 89 20.32 -4.14 4.44
C GLU A 89 19.41 -4.56 5.62
N GLY A 90 18.13 -4.83 5.33
CA GLY A 90 17.15 -5.24 6.33
C GLY A 90 16.66 -4.11 7.25
N ARG A 91 17.01 -2.85 6.96
CA ARG A 91 16.55 -1.67 7.70
C ARG A 91 15.71 -0.78 6.80
N VAL A 92 14.67 -0.18 7.37
CA VAL A 92 13.91 0.88 6.72
C VAL A 92 14.75 2.16 6.76
N VAL A 93 15.19 2.62 5.60
CA VAL A 93 16.01 3.85 5.44
C VAL A 93 15.19 5.04 4.97
N LEU A 94 14.00 4.80 4.42
CA LEU A 94 13.04 5.83 4.04
C LEU A 94 11.64 5.41 4.45
N ASP A 95 10.87 6.36 4.98
CA ASP A 95 9.45 6.21 5.23
C ASP A 95 8.73 7.53 4.93
N ARG A 96 8.04 7.61 3.79
CA ARG A 96 7.40 8.85 3.33
C ARG A 96 6.08 8.58 2.59
N PRO A 97 5.16 9.56 2.55
CA PRO A 97 4.06 9.52 1.58
C PRO A 97 4.63 9.53 0.15
N VAL A 98 3.90 8.90 -0.77
CA VAL A 98 4.21 8.90 -2.20
C VAL A 98 3.92 10.27 -2.83
N GLU A 99 2.96 11.01 -2.27
CA GLU A 99 2.65 12.37 -2.70
C GLU A 99 3.88 13.29 -2.60
N GLY A 100 4.21 13.97 -3.71
CA GLY A 100 5.35 14.89 -3.80
C GLY A 100 6.73 14.22 -3.84
N LEU A 101 6.81 12.89 -3.92
CA LEU A 101 8.08 12.15 -3.90
C LEU A 101 8.99 12.48 -5.11
N ARG A 102 8.39 12.78 -6.27
CA ARG A 102 9.12 13.20 -7.49
C ARG A 102 9.55 14.65 -7.47
N ASP A 103 8.75 15.51 -6.86
CA ASP A 103 8.99 16.96 -6.85
C ASP A 103 10.12 17.32 -5.88
N ASP A 104 10.21 16.59 -4.77
CA ASP A 104 11.28 16.69 -3.76
C ASP A 104 11.84 15.28 -3.46
N PRO A 105 12.70 14.74 -4.35
CA PRO A 105 13.22 13.40 -4.20
C PRO A 105 14.23 13.34 -3.04
N PRO A 106 14.01 12.49 -2.03
CA PRO A 106 14.97 12.33 -0.94
C PRO A 106 16.27 11.72 -1.47
N ASP A 107 17.38 12.00 -0.79
CA ASP A 107 18.72 11.55 -1.18
C ASP A 107 18.79 10.04 -1.49
N ALA A 108 18.05 9.24 -0.72
CA ALA A 108 17.98 7.80 -0.87
C ALA A 108 17.29 7.30 -2.16
N LEU A 109 16.54 8.16 -2.87
CA LEU A 109 15.84 7.85 -4.12
C LEU A 109 16.37 8.63 -5.33
N ARG A 110 17.46 9.40 -5.18
CA ARG A 110 17.98 10.23 -6.29
C ARG A 110 18.31 9.44 -7.56
N ASP A 111 18.80 8.21 -7.41
CA ASP A 111 19.20 7.37 -8.55
C ASP A 111 18.02 6.62 -9.21
N TRP A 112 16.79 6.83 -8.74
CA TRP A 112 15.61 6.11 -9.20
C TRP A 112 14.70 6.92 -10.15
N PHE A 113 15.00 8.20 -10.34
CA PHE A 113 14.28 9.12 -11.24
C PHE A 113 15.14 9.47 -12.46
#